data_AF-A0A6L5GB10-F1
#
_entry.id   AF-A0A6L5GB10-F1
#
_cell.length_a   1.000
_cell.length_b   1.000
_cell.length_c   1.000
_cell.angle_alpha   90.00
_cell.angle_beta   90.00
_cell.angle_gamma   90.00
#
_symmetry.space_group_name_H-M   'P 1'
#
loop_
_entity.id
_entity.type
_entity.pdbx_description
1 polymer ?
#
loop_
_entity_poly.entity_id
_entity_poly.type
_entity_poly.pdbx_seq_one_letter_code
_entity_poly.pdbx_strand_id
1 'polypeptide(L)' 'MSGACFSRPDGGIEYELRCDGCGVLFQCGDDSYFSWPVLCAAAEAEGWGVAPDLDGEHECGECAATGRSRRGLRRLVPA' A
#
# COMPACT_ATOMS: atom_id res chain seq x y z
N MET A 1 -5.90 7.21 -0.47
CA MET A 1 -4.60 7.89 -0.61
C MET A 1 -3.75 7.39 0.52
N SER A 2 -2.91 6.39 0.23
CA SER A 2 -2.29 5.54 1.26
C SER A 2 -0.76 5.43 1.18
N GLY A 3 -0.13 6.11 0.20
CA GLY A 3 1.31 6.38 0.22
C GLY A 3 1.62 7.63 1.05
N ALA A 4 2.69 7.57 1.85
CA ALA A 4 3.20 8.71 2.59
C ALA A 4 4.73 8.81 2.46
N CYS A 5 5.27 10.02 2.50
CA CYS A 5 6.70 10.28 2.56
C CYS A 5 7.03 11.15 3.76
N PHE A 6 8.10 10.80 4.46
CA PHE A 6 8.55 11.45 5.69
C PHE A 6 10.01 11.84 5.56
N SER A 7 10.37 13.03 6.05
CA SER A 7 11.76 13.43 6.19
C SER A 7 12.31 12.86 7.49
N ARG A 8 13.39 12.09 7.41
CA ARG A 8 14.10 11.57 8.57
C ARG A 8 15.05 12.64 9.16
N PRO A 9 15.35 12.58 10.46
CA PRO A 9 16.24 13.55 11.12
C PRO A 9 17.69 13.56 10.60
N ASP A 10 18.12 12.48 9.95
CA ASP A 10 19.43 12.33 9.29
C ASP A 10 19.47 12.96 7.88
N GLY A 11 18.36 13.55 7.43
CA GLY A 11 18.22 14.13 6.09
C GLY A 11 17.76 13.14 5.02
N GLY A 12 17.49 11.88 5.38
CA GLY A 12 16.90 10.89 4.47
C GLY A 12 15.41 11.13 4.22
N ILE A 13 14.88 10.50 3.16
CA ILE A 13 13.44 10.38 2.95
C ILE A 13 13.06 8.94 3.22
N GLU A 14 11.99 8.74 3.97
CA GLU A 14 11.38 7.44 4.20
C GLU A 14 9.99 7.43 3.56
N TYR A 15 9.70 6.37 2.82
CA TYR A 15 8.41 6.14 2.21
C TYR A 15 7.66 5.07 2.99
N GLU A 16 6.36 5.26 3.11
CA GLU A 16 5.45 4.37 3.79
C GLU A 16 4.29 4.02 2.85
N LEU A 17 3.94 2.73 2.79
CA LEU A 17 2.82 2.24 2.00
C LEU A 17 1.79 1.59 2.91
N ARG A 18 0.55 2.06 2.82
CA ARG A 18 -0.60 1.47 3.51
C ARG A 18 -1.58 0.92 2.50
N CYS A 19 -2.36 -0.06 2.91
CA CYS A 19 -3.48 -0.54 2.12
C CYS A 19 -4.68 0.41 2.25
N ASP A 20 -5.25 0.89 1.15
CA ASP A 20 -6.47 1.68 1.13
C ASP A 20 -7.69 0.89 1.66
N GLY A 21 -7.74 -0.41 1.43
CA GLY A 21 -8.84 -1.28 1.86
C GLY A 21 -8.91 -1.48 3.37
N CYS A 22 -7.84 -2.00 3.98
CA CYS A 22 -7.82 -2.37 5.40
C CYS A 22 -6.93 -1.49 6.28
N GLY A 23 -6.12 -0.60 5.70
CA GLY A 23 -5.19 0.27 6.43
C GLY A 23 -3.91 -0.44 6.88
N VAL A 24 -3.68 -1.70 6.50
CA VAL A 24 -2.47 -2.43 6.89
C VAL A 24 -1.24 -1.74 6.33
N LEU A 25 -0.20 -1.64 7.14
CA LEU A 25 1.09 -1.07 6.78
C LEU A 25 1.96 -2.14 6.10
N PHE A 26 2.59 -1.80 4.98
CA PHE A 26 3.62 -2.65 4.39
C PHE A 26 4.91 -2.55 5.20
N GLN A 27 5.30 -3.66 5.82
CA GLN A 27 6.55 -3.78 6.56
C GLN A 27 7.51 -4.63 5.74
N CYS A 28 8.44 -4.00 5.03
CA CYS A 28 9.56 -4.69 4.42
C CYS A 28 10.62 -4.95 5.51
N GLY A 29 11.08 -6.19 5.65
CA GLY A 29 12.15 -6.52 6.60
C GLY A 29 13.53 -5.94 6.23
N ASP A 30 13.61 -5.18 5.13
CA ASP A 30 14.82 -4.58 4.61
C ASP A 30 14.71 -3.05 4.66
N ASP A 31 15.83 -2.34 4.83
CA ASP A 31 15.87 -0.88 5.01
C ASP A 31 15.46 -0.07 3.76
N SER A 32 14.86 -0.72 2.76
CA SER A 32 14.55 -0.25 1.41
C SER A 32 13.46 0.85 1.32
N TYR A 33 13.04 1.41 2.46
CA TYR A 33 12.06 2.50 2.55
C TYR A 33 12.56 3.83 1.99
N PHE A 34 13.82 3.95 1.58
CA PHE A 34 14.37 5.19 1.03
C PHE A 34 14.05 5.41 -0.47
N SER A 35 13.43 4.44 -1.14
CA SER A 35 13.09 4.54 -2.55
C SER A 35 11.69 4.00 -2.83
N TRP A 36 10.78 4.90 -3.20
CA TRP A 36 9.39 4.55 -3.53
C TRP A 36 9.27 3.44 -4.59
N PRO A 37 9.98 3.49 -5.74
CA PRO A 37 9.93 2.41 -6.72
C PRO A 37 10.39 1.06 -6.17
N VAL A 38 11.38 1.05 -5.26
CA VAL A 38 11.88 -0.20 -4.65
C VAL A 38 10.84 -0.75 -3.67
N LEU A 39 10.22 0.14 -2.89
CA LEU A 39 9.16 -0.23 -1.96
C LEU A 39 7.93 -0.79 -2.68
N CYS A 40 7.52 -0.18 -3.80
CA CYS A 40 6.45 -0.72 -4.65
C CYS A 40 6.83 -2.09 -5.19
N ALA A 41 8.02 -2.26 -5.77
CA ALA A 41 8.46 -3.56 -6.31
C ALA A 41 8.50 -4.66 -5.23
N ALA A 42 8.92 -4.33 -4.01
CA ALA A 42 8.89 -5.27 -2.88
C ALA A 42 7.45 -5.64 -2.49
N ALA A 43 6.55 -4.66 -2.43
CA ALA A 43 5.14 -4.90 -2.14
C ALA A 43 4.47 -5.77 -3.23
N GLU A 44 4.74 -5.51 -4.51
CA GLU A 44 4.24 -6.34 -5.63
C GLU A 44 4.74 -7.78 -5.53
N ALA A 45 6.02 -7.99 -5.16
CA ALA A 45 6.59 -9.32 -4.96
C ALA A 45 5.92 -10.08 -3.80
N GLU A 46 5.45 -9.37 -2.77
CA GLU A 46 4.65 -9.89 -1.65
C GLU A 46 3.16 -10.05 -2.01
N GLY A 47 2.77 -9.74 -3.25
CA GLY A 47 1.41 -9.90 -3.77
C GLY A 47 0.48 -8.71 -3.51
N TRP A 48 1.02 -7.53 -3.19
CA TRP A 48 0.23 -6.30 -3.11
C TRP A 48 -0.10 -5.77 -4.50
N GLY A 49 -1.29 -5.20 -4.67
CA GLY A 49 -1.63 -4.37 -5.82
C GLY A 49 -1.24 -2.93 -5.53
N VAL A 50 -0.15 -2.45 -6.11
CA VAL A 50 0.31 -1.08 -5.89
C VAL A 50 0.30 -0.27 -7.18
N ALA A 51 -0.20 0.96 -7.10
CA ALA A 51 -0.04 1.94 -8.16
C ALA A 51 1.39 2.54 -8.17
N PRO A 52 1.91 2.91 -9.34
CA PRO A 52 3.25 3.51 -9.47
C PRO A 52 3.34 4.89 -8.79
N ASP A 53 2.22 5.60 -8.69
CA ASP A 53 2.12 6.91 -8.06
C ASP A 53 1.91 6.80 -6.55
N LEU A 54 2.51 7.74 -5.79
CA LEU A 54 2.33 7.88 -4.33
C LEU A 54 0.87 8.05 -3.89
N ASP A 55 0.08 8.73 -4.72
CA ASP A 55 -1.35 8.99 -4.46
C ASP A 55 -2.27 7.94 -5.07
N GLY A 56 -1.71 6.92 -5.75
CA GLY A 56 -2.48 5.87 -6.38
C GLY A 56 -3.13 4.90 -5.37
N GLU A 57 -3.93 3.97 -5.89
CA GLU A 57 -4.59 2.96 -5.06
C GLU A 57 -3.59 1.85 -4.71
N HIS A 58 -3.49 1.52 -3.43
CA HIS A 58 -2.58 0.50 -2.89
C HIS A 58 -3.37 -0.51 -2.07
N GLU A 59 -3.29 -1.78 -2.42
CA GLU A 59 -4.06 -2.86 -1.80
C GLU A 59 -3.13 -4.01 -1.40
N CYS A 60 -3.27 -4.51 -0.17
CA CYS A 60 -2.58 -5.74 0.20
C CYS A 60 -3.20 -6.93 -0.55
N GLY A 61 -2.46 -8.05 -0.65
CA GLY A 61 -2.93 -9.24 -1.37
C GLY A 61 -4.31 -9.74 -0.92
N GLU A 62 -4.66 -9.57 0.36
CA GLU A 62 -6.00 -9.92 0.85
C GLU A 62 -7.10 -8.95 0.34
N CYS A 63 -6.86 -7.64 0.36
CA CYS A 63 -7.81 -6.66 -0.18
C CYS A 63 -7.93 -6.75 -1.70
N ALA A 64 -6.81 -6.95 -2.39
CA ALA A 64 -6.76 -7.17 -3.83
C ALA A 64 -7.52 -8.46 -4.22
N ALA A 65 -7.31 -9.56 -3.50
CA ALA A 65 -7.99 -10.83 -3.75
C ALA A 65 -9.49 -10.80 -3.40
N THR A 66 -9.88 -10.02 -2.39
CA THR A 66 -11.29 -9.88 -1.98
C THR A 66 -12.05 -8.83 -2.79
N GLY A 67 -11.39 -8.07 -3.66
CA GLY A 67 -12.00 -6.97 -4.41
C GLY A 67 -12.58 -5.90 -3.48
N ARG A 68 -12.02 -5.76 -2.27
CA ARG A 68 -12.45 -4.77 -1.26
C ARG A 68 -11.92 -3.37 -1.56
N SER A 69 -11.73 -3.03 -2.83
CA SER A 69 -11.66 -1.62 -3.21
C SER A 69 -12.94 -0.96 -2.68
N ARG A 70 -12.78 0.18 -2.00
CA ARG A 70 -13.88 0.90 -1.29
C ARG A 70 -15.07 1.28 -2.19
N ARG A 71 -15.02 0.95 -3.49
CA ARG A 71 -16.15 0.99 -4.44
C ARG A 71 -17.19 -0.14 -4.26
N GLY A 72 -16.87 -1.20 -3.50
CA GLY A 72 -17.68 -2.43 -3.44
C GLY A 72 -18.61 -2.62 -2.24
N LEU A 73 -18.65 -1.72 -1.26
CA LEU A 73 -19.56 -1.84 -0.10
C LEU A 73 -21.01 -1.43 -0.43
N ARG A 74 -21.51 -1.80 -1.61
CA ARG A 74 -22.95 -2.03 -1.80
C ARG A 74 -23.24 -3.40 -1.18
N ARG A 75 -23.64 -3.39 0.09
CA ARG A 75 -24.19 -4.54 0.81
C ARG A 75 -25.11 -5.35 -0.12
N LEU A 76 -24.64 -6.51 -0.56
CA LEU A 76 -25.53 -7.61 -0.91
C LEU A 76 -25.91 -8.26 0.42
N VAL A 77 -27.01 -7.78 1.01
CA VAL A 77 -27.72 -8.56 2.02
C VAL A 77 -28.58 -9.57 1.24
N PRO A 78 -28.41 -10.89 1.43
CA PRO A 78 -29.30 -11.88 0.83
C PRO A 78 -30.72 -11.78 1.44
N ALA A 79 -31.70 -12.23 0.64
CA ALA A 79 -33.15 -12.08 0.76
C ALA A 79 -33.78 -12.53 2.09
#